data_AF-A0A660MC13-F1
#
_entry.id   AF-A0A660MC13-F1
#
_cell.length_a   1.000
_cell.length_b   1.000
_cell.length_c   1.000
_cell.angle_alpha   90.00
_cell.angle_beta   90.00
_cell.angle_gamma   90.00
#
_symmetry.space_group_name_H-M   'P 1'
#
loop_
_entity.id
_entity.type
_entity.pdbx_description
1 polymer ?
#
loop_
_entity_poly.entity_id
_entity_poly.type
_entity_poly.pdbx_seq_one_letter_code
_entity_poly.pdbx_strand_id
1 'polypeptide(L)'
;EVFLGRSVTQHKNVSDETAHNIDTEIRGIIERNYARAEKILKDNMDILHSMTEALIKYETIDEGQIDDLMARRPVRDPADWDGPTDNKPQSHHDDFSLDGHDKPAEQH
;
A
#
# COMPACT_ATOMS: atom_id res chain seq x y z
N GLU A 1 -15.11 60.85 -24.92
CA GLU A 1 -14.61 59.68 -24.16
C GLU A 1 -15.39 58.45 -24.55
N VAL A 2 -14.70 57.44 -25.11
CA VAL A 2 -15.29 56.14 -25.48
C VAL A 2 -14.25 55.08 -25.13
N PHE A 3 -14.10 54.77 -23.83
CA PHE A 3 -13.05 53.84 -23.38
C PHE A 3 -13.54 52.79 -22.37
N LEU A 4 -14.71 52.99 -21.75
CA LEU A 4 -15.19 52.09 -20.69
C LEU A 4 -15.90 50.84 -21.24
N GLY A 5 -16.55 50.93 -22.40
CA GLY A 5 -17.28 49.79 -22.98
C GLY A 5 -16.41 48.71 -23.62
N ARG A 6 -15.24 49.07 -24.19
CA ARG A 6 -14.34 48.09 -24.82
C ARG A 6 -13.49 47.32 -23.81
N SER A 7 -12.99 47.97 -22.76
CA SER A 7 -12.15 47.32 -21.75
C SER A 7 -12.91 46.27 -20.92
N VAL A 8 -14.16 46.54 -20.55
CA VAL A 8 -14.96 45.60 -19.74
C VAL A 8 -15.31 44.33 -20.52
N THR A 9 -15.65 44.45 -21.81
CA THR A 9 -15.92 43.29 -22.67
C THR A 9 -14.65 42.49 -22.94
N GLN A 10 -13.50 43.14 -23.16
CA GLN A 10 -12.24 42.43 -23.40
C GLN A 10 -11.77 41.67 -22.16
N HIS A 11 -11.87 42.25 -20.95
CA HIS A 11 -11.53 41.56 -19.70
C HIS A 11 -12.44 40.36 -19.41
N LYS A 12 -13.75 40.44 -19.68
CA LYS A 12 -14.66 39.28 -19.55
C LYS A 12 -14.29 38.16 -20.51
N ASN A 13 -14.05 38.47 -21.79
CA ASN A 13 -13.68 37.46 -22.78
C ASN A 13 -12.35 36.76 -22.41
N VAL A 14 -11.35 37.50 -21.89
CA VAL A 14 -10.09 36.91 -21.41
C VAL A 14 -10.33 36.05 -20.17
N SER A 15 -11.23 36.44 -19.26
CA SER A 15 -11.59 35.62 -18.09
C SER A 15 -12.24 34.30 -18.52
N ASP A 16 -13.15 34.32 -19.49
CA ASP A 16 -13.84 33.14 -19.99
C ASP A 16 -12.89 32.19 -20.73
N GLU A 17 -12.00 32.73 -21.57
CA GLU A 17 -10.96 31.96 -22.25
C GLU A 17 -9.95 31.35 -21.27
N THR A 18 -9.52 32.13 -20.26
CA THR A 18 -8.61 31.65 -19.22
C THR A 18 -9.25 30.53 -18.40
N ALA A 19 -10.52 30.67 -18.01
CA ALA A 19 -11.26 29.64 -17.29
C ALA A 19 -11.40 28.35 -18.13
N HIS A 20 -11.71 28.48 -19.42
CA HIS A 20 -11.79 27.34 -20.34
C HIS A 20 -10.45 26.59 -20.46
N ASN A 21 -9.34 27.32 -20.55
CA ASN A 21 -8.01 26.73 -20.60
C ASN A 21 -7.69 25.98 -19.30
N ILE A 22 -8.04 26.53 -18.15
CA ILE A 22 -7.86 25.89 -16.84
C ILE A 22 -8.64 24.57 -16.78
N ASP A 23 -9.92 24.57 -17.15
CA ASP A 23 -10.76 23.37 -17.12
C ASP A 23 -10.22 22.27 -18.04
N THR A 24 -9.70 22.67 -19.20
CA THR A 24 -9.08 21.76 -20.17
C THR A 24 -7.81 21.11 -19.60
N GLU A 25 -6.95 21.90 -18.96
CA GLU A 25 -5.74 21.37 -18.31
C GLU A 25 -6.05 20.46 -17.13
N ILE A 26 -7.03 20.82 -16.30
CA ILE A 26 -7.48 19.98 -15.18
C ILE A 26 -7.98 18.63 -15.70
N ARG A 27 -8.83 18.64 -16.74
CA ARG A 27 -9.30 17.39 -17.37
C ARG A 27 -8.13 16.57 -17.90
N GLY A 28 -7.19 17.20 -18.60
CA GLY A 28 -6.00 16.53 -19.10
C GLY A 28 -5.16 15.89 -17.98
N ILE A 29 -5.01 16.55 -16.84
CA ILE A 29 -4.32 15.99 -15.66
C ILE A 29 -5.05 14.76 -15.13
N ILE A 30 -6.38 14.82 -14.98
CA ILE A 30 -7.19 13.71 -14.48
C ILE A 30 -7.10 12.51 -15.43
N GLU A 31 -7.30 12.72 -16.73
CA GLU A 31 -7.28 11.66 -17.73
C GLU A 31 -5.92 10.95 -17.78
N ARG A 32 -4.81 11.71 -17.77
CA ARG A 32 -3.45 11.15 -17.76
C ARG A 32 -3.20 10.29 -16.51
N ASN A 33 -3.60 10.78 -15.33
CA ASN A 33 -3.38 10.04 -14.09
C ASN A 33 -4.30 8.82 -13.98
N TYR A 34 -5.54 8.92 -14.45
CA TYR A 34 -6.45 7.78 -14.54
C TYR A 34 -5.87 6.69 -15.44
N ALA A 35 -5.48 7.03 -16.67
CA ALA A 35 -4.89 6.09 -17.60
C ALA A 35 -3.60 5.46 -17.05
N ARG A 36 -2.77 6.24 -16.35
CA ARG A 36 -1.57 5.73 -15.67
C ARG A 36 -1.93 4.75 -14.56
N ALA A 37 -2.88 5.07 -13.69
CA ALA A 37 -3.32 4.19 -12.61
C ALA A 37 -3.93 2.90 -13.16
N GLU A 38 -4.82 3.00 -14.15
CA GLU A 38 -5.42 1.86 -14.83
C GLU A 38 -4.35 0.96 -15.46
N LYS A 39 -3.35 1.54 -16.13
CA LYS A 39 -2.23 0.79 -16.69
C LYS A 39 -1.43 0.07 -15.60
N ILE A 40 -1.10 0.73 -14.49
CA ILE A 40 -0.38 0.11 -13.37
C ILE A 40 -1.17 -1.08 -12.81
N LEU A 41 -2.49 -0.95 -12.64
CA LEU A 41 -3.34 -2.04 -12.17
C LEU A 41 -3.38 -3.19 -13.17
N LYS A 42 -3.58 -2.91 -14.46
CA LYS A 42 -3.62 -3.92 -15.53
C LYS A 42 -2.28 -4.66 -15.70
N ASP A 43 -1.17 -3.95 -15.57
CA ASP A 43 0.17 -4.54 -15.67
C ASP A 43 0.49 -5.43 -14.46
N ASN A 44 -0.22 -5.28 -13.33
CA ASN A 44 -0.01 -6.02 -12.08
C ASN A 44 -1.28 -6.76 -11.64
N MET A 45 -2.02 -7.34 -12.60
CA MET A 45 -3.26 -8.05 -12.31
C MET A 45 -3.08 -9.25 -11.37
N ASP A 46 -1.92 -9.90 -11.43
CA ASP A 46 -1.55 -10.97 -10.51
C ASP A 46 -1.58 -10.49 -9.05
N ILE A 47 -0.95 -9.36 -8.77
CA ILE A 47 -0.92 -8.74 -7.44
C ILE A 47 -2.35 -8.34 -7.01
N LEU A 48 -3.16 -7.78 -7.92
CA LEU A 48 -4.53 -7.38 -7.61
C LEU A 48 -5.42 -8.58 -7.24
N HIS A 49 -5.29 -9.69 -7.96
CA HIS A 49 -6.01 -10.93 -7.62
C HIS A 49 -5.55 -11.50 -6.28
N SER A 50 -4.23 -11.60 -6.04
CA SER A 50 -3.71 -12.06 -4.74
C SER A 50 -4.12 -11.15 -3.59
N MET A 51 -4.17 -9.83 -3.79
CA MET A 51 -4.65 -8.88 -2.80
C MET A 51 -6.15 -9.08 -2.51
N THR A 52 -6.95 -9.35 -3.54
CA THR A 52 -8.39 -9.65 -3.39
C THR A 52 -8.61 -10.93 -2.59
N GLU A 53 -7.87 -11.99 -2.89
CA GLU A 53 -7.92 -13.25 -2.16
C GLU A 53 -7.53 -13.07 -0.68
N ALA A 54 -6.48 -12.28 -0.42
CA ALA A 54 -6.05 -11.96 0.94
C ALA A 54 -7.13 -11.18 1.71
N LEU A 55 -7.75 -10.16 1.10
CA LEU A 55 -8.85 -9.41 1.73
C LEU A 55 -10.08 -10.28 2.00
N ILE A 56 -10.39 -11.23 1.12
CA ILE A 56 -11.49 -12.18 1.36
C ILE A 56 -11.18 -13.08 2.56
N LYS A 57 -9.91 -13.50 2.71
CA LYS A 57 -9.49 -14.41 3.79
C LYS A 57 -9.34 -13.71 5.14
N TYR A 58 -8.77 -12.52 5.16
CA TYR A 58 -8.31 -11.84 6.38
C TYR A 58 -9.01 -10.52 6.69
N GLU A 59 -9.88 -10.01 5.79
CA GLU A 59 -10.60 -8.72 5.85
C GLU A 59 -9.71 -7.46 5.79
N THR A 60 -8.53 -7.51 6.40
CA THR A 60 -7.53 -6.44 6.45
C THR A 60 -6.17 -6.95 5.98
N ILE A 61 -5.33 -6.04 5.48
CA ILE A 61 -3.97 -6.34 5.04
C ILE A 61 -2.99 -5.45 5.82
N ASP A 62 -1.97 -6.05 6.41
CA ASP A 62 -0.88 -5.35 7.09
C ASP A 62 0.32 -5.05 6.18
N GLU A 63 1.29 -4.28 6.66
CA GLU A 63 2.49 -3.90 5.91
C GLU A 63 3.30 -5.11 5.43
N GLY A 64 3.45 -6.14 6.28
CA GLY A 64 4.21 -7.34 5.93
C GLY A 64 3.57 -8.16 4.82
N GLN A 65 2.24 -8.17 4.77
CA GLN A 65 1.45 -8.78 3.71
C GLN A 65 1.52 -7.97 2.41
N ILE A 66 1.54 -6.63 2.49
CA ILE A 66 1.79 -5.78 1.31
C ILE A 66 3.17 -6.07 0.71
N ASP A 67 4.21 -6.20 1.53
CA ASP A 67 5.55 -6.54 1.06
C ASP A 67 5.61 -7.88 0.32
N ASP A 68 4.85 -8.88 0.79
CA ASP A 68 4.74 -10.18 0.12
C ASP A 68 4.01 -10.07 -1.22
N LEU A 69 2.89 -9.33 -1.26
CA LEU A 69 2.14 -9.04 -2.48
C LEU A 69 3.03 -8.36 -3.54
N MET A 70 3.75 -7.32 -3.14
CA MET A 70 4.63 -6.56 -4.04
C MET A 70 5.83 -7.38 -4.52
N ALA A 71 6.31 -8.31 -3.70
CA ALA A 71 7.35 -9.26 -4.06
C ALA A 71 6.86 -10.51 -4.81
N ARG A 72 5.55 -10.60 -5.12
CA ARG A 72 4.91 -11.75 -5.78
C ARG A 72 5.15 -13.08 -5.06
N ARG A 73 5.13 -13.04 -3.73
CA ARG A 73 5.20 -14.23 -2.88
C ARG A 73 3.82 -14.55 -2.32
N PRO A 74 3.59 -15.80 -1.86
CA PRO A 74 2.41 -16.13 -1.09
C PRO A 74 2.27 -15.22 0.13
N VAL A 75 1.06 -14.68 0.35
CA VAL A 75 0.75 -13.77 1.45
C VAL A 75 0.78 -14.54 2.77
N ARG A 76 1.55 -14.05 3.75
CA ARG A 76 1.59 -14.60 5.11
C ARG A 76 0.29 -14.34 5.87
N ASP A 77 0.09 -15.07 6.96
CA ASP A 77 -0.99 -14.78 7.90
C ASP A 77 -0.72 -13.46 8.66
N PRO A 78 -1.76 -12.68 8.98
CA PRO A 78 -1.62 -11.48 9.82
C PRO A 78 -1.05 -11.80 11.20
N ALA A 79 -0.37 -10.84 11.82
CA ALA A 79 0.28 -11.04 13.14
C ALA A 79 -0.70 -11.45 14.25
N ASP A 80 -1.94 -10.96 14.21
CA ASP A 80 -2.98 -11.20 15.22
C ASP A 80 -4.05 -12.21 14.76
N TRP A 81 -3.74 -13.07 13.79
CA TRP A 81 -4.70 -14.02 13.21
C TRP A 81 -4.71 -15.37 13.93
N ASP A 82 -5.77 -15.61 14.73
CA ASP A 82 -6.05 -16.91 15.40
C ASP A 82 -6.74 -17.93 14.46
N GLY A 83 -6.21 -18.09 13.25
CA GLY A 83 -6.74 -19.01 12.24
C GLY A 83 -6.79 -20.48 12.69
N PRO A 84 -7.40 -21.38 11.89
CA PRO A 84 -7.32 -22.81 12.15
C PRO A 84 -5.83 -23.19 12.16
N THR A 85 -5.33 -23.62 13.33
CA THR A 85 -3.92 -23.94 13.52
C THR A 85 -3.58 -25.18 12.70
N ASP A 86 -3.06 -25.00 11.48
CA ASP A 86 -2.30 -26.05 10.84
C ASP A 86 -0.98 -26.16 11.58
N ASN A 87 -0.89 -27.26 12.34
CA ASN A 87 0.18 -27.69 13.22
C ASN A 87 1.58 -27.44 12.62
N LYS A 88 2.15 -26.26 12.88
CA LYS A 88 3.57 -25.98 12.64
C LYS A 88 4.31 -26.30 13.95
N PRO A 89 5.27 -27.24 13.97
CA PRO A 89 5.97 -27.58 15.19
C PRO A 89 6.70 -26.32 15.68
N GLN A 90 6.25 -25.79 16.80
CA GLN A 90 6.96 -24.73 17.51
C GLN A 90 8.33 -25.28 17.89
N SER A 91 9.38 -24.71 17.31
CA SER A 91 10.74 -24.89 17.81
C SER A 91 10.81 -24.25 19.19
N HIS A 92 10.59 -25.07 20.23
CA HIS A 92 10.96 -24.78 21.60
C HIS A 92 12.44 -24.38 21.62
N HIS A 93 12.72 -23.11 21.91
CA HIS A 93 14.07 -22.67 22.25
C HIS A 93 14.11 -22.54 23.77
N ASP A 94 14.22 -23.69 24.44
CA ASP A 94 14.52 -23.74 25.86
C ASP A 94 16.01 -23.39 26.04
N ASP A 95 16.30 -22.12 26.31
CA ASP A 95 17.58 -21.71 26.90
C ASP A 95 17.32 -21.20 28.32
N PHE A 96 17.23 -22.14 29.25
CA PHE A 96 17.50 -21.87 30.66
C PHE A 96 18.70 -22.72 31.06
N SER A 97 19.87 -22.08 31.01
CA SER A 97 21.15 -22.59 31.50
C SER A 97 21.00 -23.19 32.92
N LEU A 98 21.33 -24.47 33.04
CA LEU A 98 21.56 -25.14 34.32
C LEU A 98 22.94 -24.72 34.83
N ASP A 99 22.96 -23.81 35.80
CA ASP A 99 24.18 -23.43 36.52
C ASP A 99 24.70 -24.66 37.29
N GLY A 100 25.80 -25.22 36.80
CA GLY A 100 26.53 -26.29 37.44
C GLY A 100 27.24 -25.80 38.69
N HIS A 101 26.64 -26.07 39.85
CA HIS A 101 27.33 -26.06 41.13
C HIS A 101 27.31 -27.47 41.71
N ASP A 102 28.40 -28.22 41.48
CA ASP A 102 28.97 -29.04 42.54
C ASP A 102 30.44 -29.38 42.25
N LYS A 103 31.30 -29.03 43.22
CA LYS A 103 32.76 -29.19 43.19
C LYS A 103 33.13 -30.66 43.47
N PRO A 104 34.15 -31.24 42.81
CA PRO A 104 34.66 -32.55 43.21
C PRO A 104 35.59 -32.45 44.44
N ALA A 105 35.52 -33.51 45.23
CA ALA A 105 36.08 -33.69 46.56
C ALA A 105 37.62 -33.69 46.65
N GLU A 106 38.12 -33.25 47.81
CA GLU A 106 39.51 -33.41 48.25
C GLU A 106 39.83 -34.88 48.59
N GLN A 107 40.96 -35.32 48.04
CA GLN A 107 41.97 -36.28 48.53
C GLN A 107 41.62 -37.18 49.74
N HIS A 108 41.64 -38.49 49.50
CA HIS A 108 42.49 -39.46 50.23
C HIS A 108 42.73 -40.70 49.37
#